data_AF-H2YSY8-F1
#
_entry.id   AF-H2YSY8-F1
#
_cell.length_a   1.000
_cell.length_b   1.000
_cell.length_c   1.000
_cell.angle_alpha   90.00
_cell.angle_beta   90.00
_cell.angle_gamma   90.00
#
_symmetry.space_group_name_H-M   'P 1'
#
loop_
_entity.id
_entity.type
_entity.pdbx_description
1 polymer ?
#
loop_
_entity_poly.entity_id
_entity_poly.type
_entity_poly.pdbx_seq_one_letter_code
_entity_poly.pdbx_strand_id
1 'polypeptide(L)'
;MTMDLYRKYEKQTGITFTAEDSLLKSVKAYPREELMTDRPLTFGPSIDELLEYYGSEKKFALFAQPFANLKVSLSRPKGDEPKSLALNSMTDVRLYSEVIRFTSLPPHMKDIASQFVHDVMGNRSYVTIHWRFDKLDFMASCLDNRATIKRQRFCSYLRSIKPVQIAYAIVYGLKEINRKRRGDVTTDDVIKDVYIATPPSQFKLMKKLDGILRRYNITLNYGVHLRRYVLKTFNHCDWLLPNLNEVLSNTEMALCMQSHTFYRAVPSSWSSNVVLSKNKSKFDRPILNLIGLQKAKPGTVH
;
A
#
# COMPACT_ATOMS: atom_id res chain seq x y z
N MET A 1 1.07 -20.70 20.80
CA MET A 1 0.16 -20.64 19.62
C MET A 1 0.92 -20.49 18.29
N THR A 2 2.26 -20.56 18.28
CA THR A 2 3.12 -20.41 17.09
C THR A 2 3.60 -21.76 16.51
N MET A 3 3.63 -22.84 17.30
CA MET A 3 4.20 -24.13 16.89
C MET A 3 3.31 -24.95 15.93
N ASP A 4 1.99 -24.81 16.00
CA ASP A 4 1.07 -25.59 15.14
C ASP A 4 1.10 -25.16 13.67
N LEU A 5 1.50 -23.91 13.39
CA LEU A 5 1.63 -23.40 12.02
C LEU A 5 2.84 -24.02 11.32
N TYR A 6 3.94 -24.25 12.05
CA TYR A 6 5.15 -24.85 11.52
C TYR A 6 4.97 -26.34 11.21
N ARG A 7 4.27 -27.10 12.07
CA ARG A 7 4.03 -28.54 11.85
C ARG A 7 3.33 -28.86 10.53
N LYS A 8 2.42 -27.99 10.08
CA LYS A 8 1.78 -28.15 8.77
C LYS A 8 2.77 -27.97 7.61
N TYR A 9 3.71 -27.03 7.76
CA TYR A 9 4.77 -26.75 6.81
C TYR A 9 5.81 -27.89 6.76
N GLU A 10 6.18 -28.45 7.92
CA GLU A 10 7.06 -29.62 8.00
C GLU A 10 6.48 -30.81 7.25
N LYS A 11 5.18 -31.06 7.44
CA LYS A 11 4.48 -32.17 6.81
C LYS A 11 4.36 -32.02 5.28
N GLN A 12 4.30 -30.78 4.79
CA GLN A 12 4.20 -30.48 3.35
C GLN A 12 5.55 -30.44 2.64
N THR A 13 6.63 -30.08 3.34
CA THR A 13 7.96 -29.87 2.75
C THR A 13 8.96 -30.97 3.10
N GLY A 14 8.66 -31.81 4.09
CA GLY A 14 9.59 -32.80 4.65
C GLY A 14 10.70 -32.19 5.51
N ILE A 15 10.70 -30.87 5.73
CA ILE A 15 11.71 -30.16 6.52
C ILE A 15 11.27 -30.15 7.98
N THR A 16 12.06 -30.72 8.89
CA THR A 16 11.73 -30.75 10.33
C THR A 16 12.41 -29.60 11.06
N PHE A 17 11.64 -28.73 11.71
CA PHE A 17 12.12 -27.65 12.58
C PHE A 17 12.30 -28.21 14.00
N THR A 18 13.53 -28.58 14.35
CA THR A 18 13.86 -28.99 15.72
C THR A 18 13.90 -27.78 16.65
N ALA A 19 13.35 -27.91 17.85
CA ALA A 19 13.34 -26.86 18.88
C ALA A 19 14.77 -26.34 19.17
N GLU A 20 14.99 -25.12 18.70
CA GLU A 20 15.93 -24.05 19.05
C GLU A 20 17.40 -24.27 19.45
N ASP A 21 17.93 -25.41 19.90
CA ASP A 21 19.31 -25.42 20.45
C ASP A 21 20.39 -26.25 19.74
N SER A 22 20.03 -27.16 18.83
CA SER A 22 21.04 -28.04 18.18
C SER A 22 21.47 -27.62 16.78
N LEU A 23 20.67 -26.81 16.06
CA LEU A 23 20.99 -26.37 14.69
C LEU A 23 21.92 -25.13 14.64
N LEU A 24 22.06 -24.39 15.74
CA LEU A 24 22.86 -23.16 15.78
C LEU A 24 24.38 -23.38 15.81
N LYS A 25 24.86 -24.59 16.13
CA LYS A 25 26.31 -24.85 16.27
C LYS A 25 27.04 -25.24 14.98
N SER A 26 26.34 -25.72 13.95
CA SER A 26 27.00 -26.29 12.76
C SER A 26 26.66 -25.60 11.44
N VAL A 27 25.74 -24.63 11.42
CA VAL A 27 25.41 -23.88 10.20
C VAL A 27 25.57 -22.38 10.45
N LYS A 28 26.81 -21.90 10.43
CA LYS A 28 27.09 -20.49 10.14
C LYS A 28 27.58 -20.37 8.71
N ALA A 29 26.71 -19.90 7.84
CA ALA A 29 27.10 -19.13 6.66
C ALA A 29 26.25 -17.87 6.66
N TYR A 30 26.56 -16.97 7.60
CA TYR A 30 26.10 -15.60 7.50
C TYR A 30 26.65 -15.01 6.20
N PRO A 31 25.96 -14.04 5.58
CA PRO A 31 26.64 -13.16 4.63
C PRO A 31 27.93 -12.66 5.28
N ARG A 32 29.00 -12.44 4.49
CA ARG A 32 30.30 -11.97 4.98
C ARG A 32 30.06 -10.93 6.07
N GLU A 33 30.57 -11.18 7.28
CA GLU A 33 30.21 -10.37 8.46
C GLU A 33 30.55 -8.88 8.23
N GLU A 34 31.56 -8.59 7.40
CA GLU A 34 31.89 -7.24 6.93
C GLU A 34 30.79 -6.54 6.09
N LEU A 35 29.91 -7.31 5.42
CA LEU A 35 28.78 -6.84 4.62
C LEU A 35 27.47 -6.79 5.43
N MET A 36 27.44 -7.49 6.57
CA MET A 36 26.36 -7.46 7.55
C MET A 36 26.39 -6.14 8.35
N THR A 37 26.09 -5.04 7.68
CA THR A 37 25.77 -3.79 8.38
C THR A 37 24.50 -3.96 9.23
N ASP A 38 24.24 -3.05 10.17
CA ASP A 38 23.02 -2.93 11.00
C ASP A 38 21.68 -2.80 10.22
N ARG A 39 21.66 -3.14 8.93
CA ARG A 39 20.53 -3.00 8.02
C ARG A 39 20.02 -4.38 7.57
N PRO A 40 18.72 -4.50 7.27
CA PRO A 40 18.20 -5.67 6.56
C PRO A 40 18.96 -5.85 5.24
N LEU A 41 19.44 -7.07 4.97
CA LEU A 41 20.02 -7.38 3.67
C LEU A 41 18.95 -7.24 2.59
N THR A 42 19.20 -6.36 1.64
CA THR A 42 18.40 -6.27 0.42
C THR A 42 19.29 -6.65 -0.73
N PHE A 43 18.88 -7.66 -1.50
CA PHE A 43 19.60 -8.13 -2.67
C PHE A 43 18.83 -7.67 -3.92
N GLY A 44 19.55 -7.25 -4.95
CA GLY A 44 19.02 -7.28 -6.30
C GLY A 44 18.79 -8.73 -6.74
N PRO A 45 18.15 -8.94 -7.89
CA PRO A 45 17.69 -10.27 -8.28
C PRO A 45 18.76 -11.11 -9.00
N SER A 46 20.03 -10.69 -9.00
CA SER A 46 21.10 -11.39 -9.71
C SER A 46 21.79 -12.44 -8.84
N ILE A 47 22.18 -13.57 -9.46
CA ILE A 47 22.94 -14.63 -8.79
C ILE A 47 24.34 -14.16 -8.38
N ASP A 48 24.95 -13.28 -9.16
CA ASP A 48 26.29 -12.74 -8.90
C ASP A 48 26.30 -11.88 -7.64
N GLU A 49 25.27 -11.05 -7.45
CA GLU A 49 25.10 -10.25 -6.23
C GLU A 49 24.87 -11.14 -5.02
N LEU A 50 24.09 -12.23 -5.14
CA LEU A 50 23.94 -13.20 -4.05
C LEU A 50 25.28 -13.86 -3.67
N LEU A 51 26.07 -14.29 -4.66
CA LEU A 51 27.37 -14.93 -4.43
C LEU A 51 28.39 -13.99 -3.78
N GLU A 52 28.34 -12.70 -4.09
CA GLU A 52 29.18 -11.67 -3.47
C GLU A 52 28.94 -11.57 -1.94
N TYR A 53 27.67 -11.66 -1.51
CA TYR A 53 27.31 -11.57 -0.09
C TYR A 53 27.68 -12.82 0.71
N TYR A 54 27.51 -14.02 0.15
CA TYR A 54 27.69 -15.26 0.91
C TYR A 54 29.09 -15.88 0.77
N GLY A 55 29.86 -15.48 -0.25
CA GLY A 55 31.27 -15.84 -0.40
C GLY A 55 31.53 -17.36 -0.34
N SER A 56 30.56 -18.18 -0.72
CA SER A 56 30.62 -19.63 -0.58
C SER A 56 29.97 -20.34 -1.77
N GLU A 57 30.65 -21.37 -2.28
CA GLU A 57 30.09 -22.30 -3.28
C GLU A 57 29.13 -23.33 -2.67
N LYS A 58 29.01 -23.35 -1.33
CA LYS A 58 28.11 -24.28 -0.62
C LYS A 58 26.65 -23.85 -0.80
N LYS A 59 25.79 -24.83 -1.11
CA LYS A 59 24.35 -24.62 -1.28
C LYS A 59 23.67 -24.59 0.10
N PHE A 60 23.28 -23.43 0.58
CA PHE A 60 22.50 -23.26 1.81
C PHE A 60 21.06 -22.85 1.50
N ALA A 61 20.11 -23.26 2.34
CA ALA A 61 18.74 -22.76 2.27
C ALA A 61 18.69 -21.34 2.83
N LEU A 62 18.49 -20.36 1.96
CA LEU A 62 18.26 -18.98 2.37
C LEU A 62 16.80 -18.82 2.81
N PHE A 63 16.56 -18.55 4.09
CA PHE A 63 15.25 -18.07 4.54
C PHE A 63 15.13 -16.57 4.25
N ALA A 64 15.05 -16.21 2.97
CA ALA A 64 14.70 -14.86 2.58
C ALA A 64 13.21 -14.67 2.89
N GLN A 65 12.84 -13.58 3.57
CA GLN A 65 11.45 -13.14 3.50
C GLN A 65 11.21 -12.74 2.04
N PRO A 66 10.41 -13.51 1.28
CA PRO A 66 10.49 -13.54 -0.19
C PRO A 66 10.12 -12.20 -0.85
N PHE A 67 9.51 -11.27 -0.10
CA PHE A 67 9.09 -9.98 -0.61
C PHE A 67 9.70 -8.77 0.12
N ALA A 68 10.38 -8.98 1.25
CA ALA A 68 10.98 -7.88 2.03
C ALA A 68 12.40 -7.53 1.54
N ASN A 69 13.11 -8.50 0.97
CA ASN A 69 14.53 -8.39 0.64
C ASN A 69 14.81 -8.18 -0.85
N LEU A 70 13.79 -8.27 -1.72
CA LEU A 70 13.96 -8.12 -3.17
C LEU A 70 13.63 -6.70 -3.63
N LYS A 71 14.62 -6.00 -4.18
CA LYS A 71 14.38 -4.75 -4.91
C LYS A 71 13.90 -5.07 -6.31
N VAL A 72 12.58 -5.07 -6.51
CA VAL A 72 12.00 -5.36 -7.82
C VAL A 72 11.66 -4.06 -8.56
N SER A 73 12.07 -3.98 -9.83
CA SER A 73 11.66 -2.90 -10.72
C SER A 73 10.19 -3.09 -11.11
N LEU A 74 9.34 -2.16 -10.68
CA LEU A 74 7.89 -2.26 -10.88
C LEU A 74 7.54 -2.08 -12.37
N SER A 75 7.01 -3.15 -12.99
CA SER A 75 6.49 -3.13 -14.35
C SER A 75 5.05 -3.62 -14.36
N ARG A 76 4.19 -2.96 -15.15
CA ARG A 76 2.80 -3.41 -15.31
C ARG A 76 2.73 -4.57 -16.31
N PRO A 77 1.80 -5.52 -16.11
CA PRO A 77 1.47 -6.50 -17.14
C PRO A 77 1.11 -5.80 -18.46
N LYS A 78 1.56 -6.36 -19.59
CA LYS A 78 1.21 -5.90 -20.93
C LYS A 78 0.69 -7.07 -21.75
N GLY A 79 -0.23 -6.79 -22.67
CA GLY A 79 -0.84 -7.77 -23.57
C GLY A 79 -1.77 -8.76 -22.87
N ASP A 80 -2.30 -9.69 -23.64
CA ASP A 80 -3.23 -10.72 -23.16
C ASP A 80 -2.56 -11.69 -22.19
N GLU A 81 -3.39 -12.39 -21.41
CA GLU A 81 -2.91 -13.43 -20.49
C GLU A 81 -2.19 -14.54 -21.28
N PRO A 82 -0.93 -14.85 -20.95
CA PRO A 82 -0.16 -15.84 -21.70
C PRO A 82 -0.68 -17.25 -21.40
N LYS A 83 -0.82 -18.06 -22.46
CA LYS A 83 -1.23 -19.48 -22.34
C LYS A 83 -0.21 -20.36 -21.60
N SER A 84 1.07 -19.98 -21.63
CA SER A 84 2.16 -20.68 -20.96
C SER A 84 3.27 -19.72 -20.57
N LEU A 85 3.87 -19.90 -19.38
CA LEU A 85 4.97 -19.09 -18.89
C LEU A 85 6.27 -19.92 -18.87
N ALA A 86 7.26 -19.50 -19.64
CA ALA A 86 8.62 -20.02 -19.53
C ALA A 86 9.35 -19.31 -18.37
N LEU A 87 9.07 -19.73 -17.14
CA LEU A 87 9.56 -19.09 -15.92
C LEU A 87 11.11 -19.02 -15.88
N ASN A 88 11.77 -20.09 -16.31
CA ASN A 88 13.24 -20.22 -16.22
C ASN A 88 14.02 -19.30 -17.17
N SER A 89 13.36 -18.75 -18.20
CA SER A 89 13.97 -17.84 -19.16
C SER A 89 13.47 -16.40 -19.00
N MET A 90 12.72 -16.13 -17.93
CA MET A 90 12.07 -14.85 -17.71
C MET A 90 13.00 -13.90 -16.94
N THR A 91 13.06 -12.64 -17.34
CA THR A 91 13.71 -11.61 -16.53
C THR A 91 12.88 -11.34 -15.27
N ASP A 92 13.51 -10.94 -14.17
CA ASP A 92 12.79 -10.70 -12.90
C ASP A 92 11.71 -9.63 -13.01
N VAL A 93 11.95 -8.63 -13.84
CA VAL A 93 10.98 -7.58 -14.15
C VAL A 93 9.74 -8.15 -14.82
N ARG A 94 9.92 -9.10 -15.73
CA ARG A 94 8.81 -9.78 -16.41
C ARG A 94 8.15 -10.79 -15.47
N LEU A 95 8.91 -11.52 -14.66
CA LEU A 95 8.38 -12.45 -13.66
C LEU A 95 7.47 -11.74 -12.68
N TYR A 96 7.92 -10.62 -12.13
CA TYR A 96 7.11 -9.81 -11.22
C TYR A 96 5.88 -9.19 -11.88
N SER A 97 6.00 -8.80 -13.15
CA SER A 97 4.86 -8.35 -13.94
C SER A 97 3.80 -9.45 -14.06
N GLU A 98 4.21 -10.70 -14.33
CA GLU A 98 3.29 -11.83 -14.37
C GLU A 98 2.72 -12.15 -12.97
N VAL A 99 3.50 -12.05 -11.90
CA VAL A 99 2.97 -12.16 -10.52
C VAL A 99 1.83 -11.16 -10.32
N ILE A 100 2.01 -9.89 -10.66
CA ILE A 100 0.94 -8.87 -10.55
C ILE A 100 -0.31 -9.27 -11.35
N ARG A 101 -0.14 -9.83 -12.56
CA ARG A 101 -1.24 -10.30 -13.40
C ARG A 101 -2.07 -11.37 -12.68
N PHE A 102 -1.39 -12.40 -12.17
CA PHE A 102 -2.04 -13.57 -11.56
C PHE A 102 -2.45 -13.36 -10.10
N THR A 103 -1.96 -12.32 -9.43
CA THR A 103 -2.38 -11.93 -8.07
C THR A 103 -3.28 -10.70 -8.07
N SER A 104 -4.04 -10.49 -9.14
CA SER A 104 -4.98 -9.37 -9.23
C SER A 104 -6.13 -9.52 -8.22
N LEU A 105 -6.75 -8.40 -7.83
CA LEU A 105 -7.84 -8.41 -6.86
C LEU A 105 -9.01 -9.29 -7.34
N PRO A 106 -9.55 -10.17 -6.47
CA PRO A 106 -10.71 -10.97 -6.81
C PRO A 106 -11.90 -10.13 -7.30
N PRO A 107 -12.69 -10.60 -8.30
CA PRO A 107 -13.80 -9.84 -8.87
C PRO A 107 -14.80 -9.32 -7.82
N HIS A 108 -15.16 -10.16 -6.84
CA HIS A 108 -16.12 -9.78 -5.79
C HIS A 108 -15.67 -8.58 -4.95
N MET A 109 -14.35 -8.32 -4.81
CA MET A 109 -13.87 -7.12 -4.10
C MET A 109 -14.14 -5.85 -4.90
N LYS A 110 -14.10 -5.95 -6.24
CA LYS A 110 -14.48 -4.86 -7.14
C LYS A 110 -15.99 -4.64 -7.10
N ASP A 111 -16.77 -5.72 -7.00
CA ASP A 111 -18.23 -5.64 -6.89
C ASP A 111 -18.66 -4.97 -5.59
N ILE A 112 -18.07 -5.35 -4.44
CA ILE A 112 -18.33 -4.69 -3.16
C ILE A 112 -17.97 -3.20 -3.24
N ALA A 113 -16.82 -2.85 -3.84
CA ALA A 113 -16.42 -1.46 -4.02
C ALA A 113 -17.40 -0.67 -4.89
N SER A 114 -17.85 -1.25 -6.01
CA SER A 114 -18.82 -0.62 -6.91
C SER A 114 -20.20 -0.47 -6.26
N GLN A 115 -20.66 -1.47 -5.51
CA GLN A 115 -21.91 -1.37 -4.73
C GLN A 115 -21.81 -0.30 -3.64
N PHE A 116 -20.67 -0.20 -2.93
CA PHE A 116 -20.44 0.87 -1.97
C PHE A 116 -20.48 2.26 -2.63
N VAL A 117 -19.85 2.43 -3.80
CA VAL A 117 -19.89 3.70 -4.55
C VAL A 117 -21.30 4.02 -5.03
N HIS A 118 -22.05 3.03 -5.48
CA HIS A 118 -23.46 3.20 -5.86
C HIS A 118 -24.30 3.65 -4.65
N ASP A 119 -24.28 2.89 -3.57
CA ASP A 119 -25.19 3.08 -2.44
C ASP A 119 -24.81 4.27 -1.55
N VAL A 120 -23.52 4.55 -1.40
CA VAL A 120 -23.01 5.57 -0.46
C VAL A 120 -22.60 6.85 -1.19
N MET A 121 -22.05 6.74 -2.40
CA MET A 121 -21.58 7.88 -3.18
C MET A 121 -22.47 8.19 -4.40
N GLY A 122 -23.55 7.45 -4.63
CA GLY A 122 -24.49 7.70 -5.73
C GLY A 122 -23.83 7.67 -7.10
N ASN A 123 -22.83 6.80 -7.33
CA ASN A 123 -22.04 6.72 -8.56
C ASN A 123 -21.30 8.01 -8.97
N ARG A 124 -21.20 9.00 -8.07
CA ARG A 124 -20.49 10.24 -8.36
C ARG A 124 -18.99 9.99 -8.50
N SER A 125 -18.33 10.78 -9.34
CA SER A 125 -16.88 10.79 -9.43
C SER A 125 -16.27 11.16 -8.06
N TYR A 126 -15.27 10.40 -7.63
CA TYR A 126 -14.64 10.58 -6.32
C TYR A 126 -13.12 10.50 -6.39
N VAL A 127 -12.48 11.05 -5.37
CA VAL A 127 -11.03 11.00 -5.17
C VAL A 127 -10.71 10.04 -4.04
N THR A 128 -9.63 9.28 -4.21
CA THR A 128 -9.11 8.42 -3.15
C THR A 128 -7.75 8.87 -2.66
N ILE A 129 -7.50 8.67 -1.37
CA ILE A 129 -6.22 8.94 -0.73
C ILE A 129 -5.82 7.69 0.05
N HIS A 130 -4.57 7.27 -0.09
CA HIS A 130 -4.00 6.32 0.85
C HIS A 130 -3.17 7.09 1.90
N TRP A 131 -3.63 7.08 3.15
CA TRP A 131 -2.94 7.66 4.30
C TRP A 131 -2.31 6.57 5.16
N ARG A 132 -1.01 6.31 4.93
CA ARG A 132 -0.24 5.24 5.60
C ARG A 132 0.56 5.70 6.82
N PHE A 133 0.60 6.99 7.11
CA PHE A 133 1.56 7.59 8.07
C PHE A 133 1.11 7.46 9.53
N ASP A 134 0.67 6.28 9.95
CA ASP A 134 0.24 6.05 11.32
C ASP A 134 1.43 5.92 12.27
N LYS A 135 1.22 6.37 13.51
CA LYS A 135 2.30 6.49 14.51
C LYS A 135 2.82 5.15 15.00
N LEU A 136 1.96 4.13 15.05
CA LEU A 136 2.24 2.87 15.74
C LEU A 136 3.04 1.92 14.87
N ASP A 137 2.80 1.94 13.57
CA ASP A 137 3.45 1.02 12.63
C ASP A 137 4.41 1.79 11.71
N PHE A 138 3.90 2.64 10.82
CA PHE A 138 4.74 3.32 9.84
C PHE A 138 5.83 4.19 10.48
N MET A 139 5.52 4.83 11.61
CA MET A 139 6.47 5.67 12.33
C MET A 139 7.28 4.94 13.40
N ALA A 140 7.09 3.64 13.63
CA ALA A 140 7.93 2.89 14.56
C ALA A 140 9.41 2.96 14.13
N SER A 141 9.66 2.84 12.82
CA SER A 141 11.00 2.99 12.25
C SER A 141 11.55 4.43 12.33
N CYS A 142 10.74 5.40 12.74
CA CYS A 142 11.17 6.78 13.01
C CYS A 142 11.64 7.01 14.45
N LEU A 143 11.51 6.00 15.30
CA LEU A 143 11.96 5.99 16.69
C LEU A 143 13.19 5.09 16.88
N ASP A 144 13.62 4.37 15.83
CA ASP A 144 14.85 3.61 15.84
C ASP A 144 16.06 4.57 15.82
N ASN A 145 16.97 4.42 16.79
CA ASN A 145 18.20 5.19 16.89
C ASN A 145 19.11 5.02 15.65
N ARG A 146 18.91 3.95 14.87
CA ARG A 146 19.62 3.67 13.61
C ARG A 146 18.97 4.32 12.38
N ALA A 147 17.89 5.07 12.55
CA ALA A 147 17.25 5.77 11.44
C ALA A 147 18.19 6.80 10.81
N THR A 148 18.36 6.74 9.50
CA THR A 148 19.19 7.71 8.76
C THR A 148 18.71 9.15 8.96
N ILE A 149 19.60 10.14 8.84
CA ILE A 149 19.25 11.57 8.93
C ILE A 149 18.09 11.93 7.98
N LYS A 150 18.08 11.37 6.76
CA LYS A 150 16.99 11.55 5.78
C LYS A 150 15.65 11.02 6.32
N ARG A 151 15.66 9.82 6.92
CA ARG A 151 14.46 9.23 7.54
C ARG A 151 13.99 10.07 8.72
N GLN A 152 14.89 10.49 9.61
CA GLN A 152 14.56 11.34 10.76
C GLN A 152 13.90 12.66 10.32
N ARG A 153 14.49 13.37 9.34
CA ARG A 153 13.90 14.59 8.76
C ARG A 153 12.51 14.34 8.18
N PHE A 154 12.35 13.25 7.43
CA PHE A 154 11.06 12.86 6.87
C PHE A 154 10.02 12.60 7.97
N CYS A 155 10.40 11.89 9.01
CA CYS A 155 9.54 11.60 10.15
C CYS A 155 9.18 12.86 10.95
N SER A 156 10.12 13.78 11.17
CA SER A 156 9.87 15.08 11.79
C SER A 156 8.91 15.92 10.95
N TYR A 157 9.08 15.93 9.63
CA TYR A 157 8.12 16.55 8.72
C TYR A 157 6.72 15.95 8.89
N LEU A 158 6.57 14.62 8.87
CA LEU A 158 5.27 13.96 9.06
C LEU A 158 4.64 14.30 10.41
N ARG A 159 5.42 14.35 11.50
CA ARG A 159 4.94 14.76 12.84
C ARG A 159 4.44 16.20 12.87
N SER A 160 5.02 17.07 12.05
CA SER A 160 4.65 18.49 11.98
C SER A 160 3.33 18.74 11.24
N ILE A 161 2.83 17.77 10.46
CA ILE A 161 1.61 17.93 9.66
C ILE A 161 0.40 17.94 10.59
N LYS A 162 -0.34 19.04 10.59
CA LYS A 162 -1.58 19.21 11.33
C LYS A 162 -2.78 18.75 10.48
N PRO A 163 -3.89 18.27 11.10
CA PRO A 163 -5.09 17.87 10.36
C PRO A 163 -5.63 18.93 9.40
N VAL A 164 -5.57 20.22 9.79
CA VAL A 164 -5.99 21.34 8.93
C VAL A 164 -5.18 21.44 7.64
N GLN A 165 -3.87 21.16 7.68
CA GLN A 165 -3.01 21.19 6.50
C GLN A 165 -3.35 20.04 5.54
N ILE A 166 -3.71 18.86 6.08
CA ILE A 166 -4.18 17.74 5.28
C ILE A 166 -5.51 18.11 4.61
N ALA A 167 -6.47 18.64 5.37
CA ALA A 167 -7.77 19.04 4.83
C ALA A 167 -7.61 20.10 3.72
N TYR A 168 -6.80 21.14 3.95
CA TYR A 168 -6.56 22.17 2.94
C TYR A 168 -5.87 21.61 1.69
N ALA A 169 -4.93 20.67 1.83
CA ALA A 169 -4.32 19.98 0.70
C ALA A 169 -5.36 19.19 -0.12
N ILE A 170 -6.34 18.56 0.54
CA ILE A 170 -7.47 17.87 -0.13
C ILE A 170 -8.35 18.87 -0.88
N VAL A 171 -8.74 19.98 -0.24
CA VAL A 171 -9.53 21.04 -0.89
C VAL A 171 -8.80 21.58 -2.13
N TYR A 172 -7.50 21.87 -1.99
CA TYR A 172 -6.68 22.34 -3.09
C TYR A 172 -6.60 21.33 -4.23
N GLY A 173 -6.35 20.05 -3.92
CA GLY A 173 -6.32 18.97 -4.92
C GLY A 173 -7.63 18.83 -5.68
N LEU A 174 -8.78 18.89 -4.99
CA LEU A 174 -10.10 18.87 -5.62
C LEU A 174 -10.34 20.09 -6.51
N LYS A 175 -9.94 21.29 -6.07
CA LYS A 175 -10.02 22.51 -6.90
C LYS A 175 -9.20 22.37 -8.19
N GLU A 176 -7.98 21.84 -8.10
CA GLU A 176 -7.15 21.60 -9.29
C GLU A 176 -7.77 20.58 -10.25
N ILE A 177 -8.30 19.47 -9.73
CA ILE A 177 -8.94 18.43 -10.54
C ILE A 177 -10.18 18.99 -11.23
N ASN A 178 -11.07 19.63 -10.48
CA ASN A 178 -12.33 20.17 -11.00
C ASN A 178 -12.09 21.29 -12.02
N ARG A 179 -11.07 22.15 -11.82
CA ARG A 179 -10.68 23.16 -12.82
C ARG A 179 -10.26 22.53 -14.14
N LYS A 180 -9.48 21.45 -14.09
CA LYS A 180 -9.02 20.75 -15.30
C LYS A 180 -10.16 20.00 -16.00
N ARG A 181 -11.05 19.33 -15.25
CA ARG A 181 -12.24 18.68 -15.82
C ARG A 181 -13.15 19.66 -16.56
N ARG A 182 -13.39 20.86 -15.98
CA ARG A 182 -14.19 21.91 -16.62
C ARG A 182 -13.56 22.47 -17.91
N GLY A 183 -12.23 22.41 -18.02
CA GLY A 183 -11.53 22.77 -19.26
C GLY A 183 -11.66 21.72 -20.36
N ASP A 184 -11.93 20.46 -20.00
CA ASP A 184 -11.99 19.32 -20.91
C ASP A 184 -13.44 18.90 -21.27
N VAL A 185 -14.48 19.32 -20.52
CA VAL A 185 -15.88 18.88 -20.71
C VAL A 185 -16.92 19.92 -20.22
N THR A 186 -18.09 20.00 -20.86
CA THR A 186 -19.30 20.78 -20.49
C THR A 186 -20.07 20.25 -19.27
N THR A 187 -19.48 19.36 -18.45
CA THR A 187 -20.17 18.79 -17.29
C THR A 187 -20.02 19.70 -16.07
N ASP A 188 -21.14 20.13 -15.48
CA ASP A 188 -21.18 20.82 -14.18
C ASP A 188 -20.88 19.91 -12.97
N ASP A 189 -20.47 18.65 -13.22
CA ASP A 189 -20.22 17.67 -12.17
C ASP A 189 -18.91 17.94 -11.40
N VAL A 190 -19.07 18.57 -10.23
CA VAL A 190 -17.98 18.87 -9.30
C VAL A 190 -17.72 17.66 -8.42
N ILE A 191 -16.50 17.12 -8.47
CA ILE A 191 -16.06 16.08 -7.55
C ILE A 191 -15.99 16.67 -6.13
N LYS A 192 -16.80 16.11 -5.23
CA LYS A 192 -16.85 16.46 -3.81
C LYS A 192 -16.74 15.25 -2.88
N ASP A 193 -16.79 14.03 -3.41
CA ASP A 193 -16.66 12.80 -2.64
C ASP A 193 -15.18 12.40 -2.54
N VAL A 194 -14.73 12.16 -1.31
CA VAL A 194 -13.37 11.72 -1.00
C VAL A 194 -13.45 10.44 -0.18
N TYR A 195 -12.65 9.44 -0.56
CA TYR A 195 -12.41 8.25 0.26
C TYR A 195 -10.96 8.25 0.76
N ILE A 196 -10.74 8.05 2.05
CA ILE A 196 -9.39 7.86 2.61
C ILE A 196 -9.25 6.43 3.14
N ALA A 197 -8.42 5.65 2.45
CA ALA A 197 -7.92 4.37 2.95
C ALA A 197 -6.84 4.67 4.00
N THR A 198 -7.04 4.21 5.23
CA THR A 198 -6.13 4.50 6.35
C THR A 198 -6.18 3.42 7.42
N PRO A 199 -5.06 3.19 8.14
CA PRO A 199 -5.06 2.27 9.28
C PRO A 199 -6.12 2.64 10.33
N PRO A 200 -6.75 1.65 11.00
CA PRO A 200 -7.74 1.91 12.06
C PRO A 200 -7.23 2.81 13.18
N SER A 201 -5.93 2.77 13.47
CA SER A 201 -5.26 3.62 14.46
C SER A 201 -5.37 5.13 14.17
N GLN A 202 -5.73 5.51 12.93
CA GLN A 202 -5.93 6.89 12.49
C GLN A 202 -7.38 7.38 12.60
N PHE A 203 -8.28 6.63 13.24
CA PHE A 203 -9.70 7.02 13.40
C PHE A 203 -9.87 8.46 13.94
N LYS A 204 -9.11 8.86 14.96
CA LYS A 204 -9.18 10.21 15.54
C LYS A 204 -8.80 11.30 14.53
N LEU A 205 -7.86 11.01 13.62
CA LEU A 205 -7.49 11.93 12.55
C LEU A 205 -8.64 12.03 11.54
N MET A 206 -9.19 10.90 11.08
CA MET A 206 -10.29 10.90 10.10
C MET A 206 -11.51 11.65 10.60
N LYS A 207 -11.91 11.46 11.86
CA LYS A 207 -13.02 12.21 12.48
C LYS A 207 -12.78 13.73 12.46
N LYS A 208 -11.54 14.17 12.71
CA LYS A 208 -11.17 15.60 12.62
C LYS A 208 -11.22 16.10 11.18
N LEU A 209 -10.72 15.32 10.23
CA LEU A 209 -10.75 15.68 8.81
C LEU A 209 -12.18 15.79 8.30
N ASP A 210 -13.06 14.86 8.65
CA ASP A 210 -14.49 14.90 8.27
C ASP A 210 -15.13 16.22 8.73
N GLY A 211 -14.94 16.59 10.00
CA GLY A 211 -15.47 17.85 10.54
C GLY A 211 -14.94 19.12 9.85
N ILE A 212 -13.68 19.12 9.39
CA ILE A 212 -13.11 20.25 8.64
C ILE A 212 -13.65 20.27 7.20
N LEU A 213 -13.64 19.13 6.51
CA LEU A 213 -14.00 19.00 5.10
C LEU A 213 -15.49 19.27 4.84
N ARG A 214 -16.38 18.96 5.79
CA ARG A 214 -17.80 19.32 5.71
C ARG A 214 -18.04 20.82 5.52
N ARG A 215 -17.18 21.68 6.09
CA ARG A 215 -17.26 23.15 5.92
C ARG A 215 -17.00 23.60 4.48
N TYR A 216 -16.40 22.72 3.67
CA TYR A 216 -16.12 22.93 2.25
C TYR A 216 -17.08 22.14 1.35
N ASN A 217 -18.19 21.62 1.89
CA ASN A 217 -19.14 20.77 1.16
C ASN A 217 -18.49 19.51 0.55
N ILE A 218 -17.45 18.98 1.21
CA ILE A 218 -16.75 17.75 0.81
C ILE A 218 -17.24 16.60 1.70
N THR A 219 -17.63 15.51 1.08
CA THR A 219 -18.06 14.29 1.78
C THR A 219 -16.86 13.37 1.96
N LEU A 220 -16.49 13.08 3.21
CA LEU A 220 -15.39 12.17 3.53
C LEU A 220 -15.91 10.79 3.95
N ASN A 221 -15.56 9.78 3.16
CA ASN A 221 -15.68 8.38 3.48
C ASN A 221 -14.31 7.80 3.88
N TYR A 222 -14.29 6.78 4.75
CA TYR A 222 -13.09 6.11 5.22
C TYR A 222 -13.48 4.78 5.89
N GLY A 223 -12.51 3.98 6.31
CA GLY A 223 -12.71 2.57 6.72
C GLY A 223 -13.89 2.27 7.66
N VAL A 224 -14.33 3.19 8.53
CA VAL A 224 -15.55 2.98 9.36
C VAL A 224 -16.83 2.91 8.51
N HIS A 225 -16.94 3.75 7.48
CA HIS A 225 -18.08 3.78 6.58
C HIS A 225 -18.14 2.51 5.75
N LEU A 226 -17.00 2.10 5.20
CA LEU A 226 -16.91 0.85 4.43
C LEU A 226 -17.18 -0.36 5.32
N ARG A 227 -16.58 -0.43 6.52
CA ARG A 227 -16.83 -1.51 7.48
C ARG A 227 -18.31 -1.63 7.83
N ARG A 228 -18.96 -0.50 8.14
CA ARG A 228 -20.39 -0.49 8.47
C ARG A 228 -21.22 -0.98 7.28
N TYR A 229 -20.90 -0.52 6.08
CA TYR A 229 -21.58 -0.94 4.87
C TYR A 229 -21.43 -2.45 4.64
N VAL A 230 -20.19 -2.96 4.63
CA VAL A 230 -19.90 -4.37 4.39
C VAL A 230 -20.60 -5.26 5.43
N LEU A 231 -20.51 -4.91 6.71
CA LEU A 231 -21.17 -5.67 7.77
C LEU A 231 -22.70 -5.60 7.70
N LYS A 232 -23.29 -4.52 7.18
CA LYS A 232 -24.74 -4.41 7.05
C LYS A 232 -25.24 -5.20 5.83
N THR A 233 -24.56 -5.08 4.71
CA THR A 233 -25.00 -5.63 3.42
C THR A 233 -24.70 -7.12 3.29
N PHE A 234 -23.57 -7.58 3.84
CA PHE A 234 -23.07 -8.95 3.67
C PHE A 234 -23.04 -9.74 5.00
N ASN A 235 -23.84 -9.35 6.00
CA ASN A 235 -23.91 -10.07 7.30
C ASN A 235 -24.30 -11.54 7.18
N HIS A 236 -25.00 -11.92 6.12
CA HIS A 236 -25.45 -13.28 5.84
C HIS A 236 -24.33 -14.18 5.25
N CYS A 237 -23.13 -13.64 5.01
CA CYS A 237 -22.00 -14.41 4.50
C CYS A 237 -21.15 -14.96 5.66
N ASP A 238 -21.21 -16.26 5.91
CA ASP A 238 -20.48 -16.92 7.01
C ASP A 238 -18.95 -16.73 6.95
N TRP A 239 -18.40 -16.57 5.74
CA TRP A 239 -16.98 -16.34 5.52
C TRP A 239 -16.54 -14.89 5.78
N LEU A 240 -17.46 -13.93 5.93
CA LEU A 240 -17.12 -12.51 6.00
C LEU A 240 -16.38 -12.16 7.29
N LEU A 241 -16.93 -12.53 8.45
CA LEU A 241 -16.37 -12.11 9.75
C LEU A 241 -14.93 -12.60 9.96
N PRO A 242 -14.59 -13.87 9.68
CA PRO A 242 -13.21 -14.34 9.79
C PRO A 242 -12.23 -13.60 8.86
N ASN A 243 -12.71 -13.11 7.72
CA ASN A 243 -11.88 -12.49 6.67
C ASN A 243 -12.05 -10.97 6.58
N LEU A 244 -12.74 -10.34 7.53
CA LEU A 244 -13.23 -8.97 7.39
C LEU A 244 -12.13 -7.96 7.09
N ASN A 245 -10.96 -8.08 7.72
CA ASN A 245 -9.85 -7.14 7.50
C ASN A 245 -9.29 -7.24 6.08
N GLU A 246 -9.15 -8.45 5.54
CA GLU A 246 -8.71 -8.69 4.16
C GLU A 246 -9.76 -8.19 3.16
N VAL A 247 -11.03 -8.46 3.42
CA VAL A 247 -12.14 -7.94 2.61
C VAL A 247 -12.11 -6.42 2.59
N LEU A 248 -11.96 -5.76 3.75
CA LEU A 248 -11.89 -4.31 3.82
C LEU A 248 -10.67 -3.77 3.09
N SER A 249 -9.47 -4.33 3.31
CA SER A 249 -8.25 -3.83 2.65
C SER A 249 -8.30 -3.99 1.13
N ASN A 250 -8.75 -5.15 0.64
CA ASN A 250 -8.88 -5.42 -0.80
C ASN A 250 -9.99 -4.58 -1.44
N THR A 251 -11.10 -4.35 -0.73
CA THR A 251 -12.15 -3.44 -1.19
C THR A 251 -11.67 -1.99 -1.24
N GLU A 252 -10.86 -1.54 -0.27
CA GLU A 252 -10.22 -0.21 -0.31
C GLU A 252 -9.25 -0.07 -1.49
N MET A 253 -8.50 -1.13 -1.83
CA MET A 253 -7.68 -1.15 -3.04
C MET A 253 -8.54 -0.99 -4.30
N ALA A 254 -9.65 -1.73 -4.38
CA ALA A 254 -10.58 -1.64 -5.50
C ALA A 254 -11.19 -0.23 -5.61
N LEU A 255 -11.61 0.39 -4.50
CA LEU A 255 -12.07 1.78 -4.48
C LEU A 255 -11.01 2.74 -5.03
N CYS A 256 -9.75 2.55 -4.64
CA CYS A 256 -8.63 3.37 -5.11
C CYS A 256 -8.31 3.14 -6.60
N MET A 257 -8.46 1.92 -7.10
CA MET A 257 -8.32 1.59 -8.51
C MET A 257 -9.44 2.21 -9.36
N GLN A 258 -10.68 2.22 -8.87
CA GLN A 258 -11.87 2.71 -9.58
C GLN A 258 -12.04 4.25 -9.50
N SER A 259 -11.38 4.93 -8.56
CA SER A 259 -11.53 6.38 -8.37
C SER A 259 -11.08 7.21 -9.58
N HIS A 260 -11.51 8.47 -9.66
CA HIS A 260 -11.02 9.40 -10.69
C HIS A 260 -9.52 9.72 -10.48
N THR A 261 -9.15 10.02 -9.24
CA THR A 261 -7.79 10.37 -8.85
C THR A 261 -7.36 9.58 -7.63
N PHE A 262 -6.14 9.05 -7.64
CA PHE A 262 -5.53 8.43 -6.48
C PHE A 262 -4.31 9.21 -5.96
N TYR A 263 -4.41 9.70 -4.73
CA TYR A 263 -3.28 10.29 -4.01
C TYR A 263 -2.57 9.24 -3.16
N ARG A 264 -1.40 8.82 -3.63
CA ARG A 264 -0.67 7.68 -3.06
C ARG A 264 0.24 8.05 -1.89
N ALA A 265 0.39 7.14 -0.94
CA ALA A 265 1.53 7.13 -0.03
C ALA A 265 2.72 6.44 -0.70
N VAL A 266 3.70 7.21 -1.19
CA VAL A 266 4.89 6.70 -1.91
C VAL A 266 5.62 5.56 -1.20
N PRO A 267 5.88 5.59 0.13
CA PRO A 267 6.65 4.54 0.78
C PRO A 267 5.85 3.26 1.06
N SER A 268 4.66 3.10 0.49
CA SER A 268 3.79 1.95 0.75
C SER A 268 3.72 1.01 -0.46
N SER A 269 4.06 -0.26 -0.24
CA SER A 269 3.84 -1.33 -1.22
C SER A 269 2.37 -1.48 -1.60
N TRP A 270 1.45 -1.31 -0.65
CA TRP A 270 0.00 -1.28 -0.91
C TRP A 270 -0.38 -0.20 -1.94
N SER A 271 0.16 1.02 -1.80
CA SER A 271 -0.03 2.07 -2.81
C SER A 271 0.54 1.68 -4.16
N SER A 272 1.71 1.03 -4.19
CA SER A 272 2.35 0.58 -5.42
C SER A 272 1.48 -0.43 -6.16
N ASN A 273 0.86 -1.38 -5.45
CA ASN A 273 -0.05 -2.36 -6.04
C ASN A 273 -1.27 -1.69 -6.68
N VAL A 274 -1.85 -0.69 -6.02
CA VAL A 274 -2.95 0.11 -6.60
C VAL A 274 -2.47 0.83 -7.86
N VAL A 275 -1.32 1.52 -7.82
CA VAL A 275 -0.79 2.23 -8.99
C VAL A 275 -0.49 1.27 -10.15
N LEU A 276 -0.05 0.04 -9.89
CA LEU A 276 0.25 -0.92 -10.95
C LEU A 276 -1.03 -1.46 -11.60
N SER A 277 -2.09 -1.62 -10.80
CA SER A 277 -3.36 -2.20 -11.25
C SER A 277 -4.35 -1.16 -11.79
N LYS A 278 -4.18 0.12 -11.47
CA LYS A 278 -5.06 1.22 -11.89
C LYS A 278 -4.79 1.64 -13.34
N ASN A 279 -5.84 1.84 -14.13
CA ASN A 279 -5.74 2.49 -15.44
C ASN A 279 -5.09 3.87 -15.29
N LYS A 280 -4.13 4.24 -16.16
CA LYS A 280 -3.37 5.49 -16.00
C LYS A 280 -4.32 6.69 -15.86
N SER A 281 -4.38 7.28 -14.67
CA SER A 281 -5.06 8.56 -14.47
C SER A 281 -4.05 9.68 -14.69
N LYS A 282 -4.49 10.80 -15.29
CA LYS A 282 -3.68 12.03 -15.42
C LYS A 282 -3.29 12.62 -14.05
N PHE A 283 -3.86 12.13 -12.94
CA PHE A 283 -3.79 12.76 -11.63
C PHE A 283 -3.19 11.91 -10.51
N ASP A 284 -2.60 10.76 -10.81
CA ASP A 284 -1.95 9.93 -9.79
C ASP A 284 -0.69 10.63 -9.23
N ARG A 285 -0.75 11.08 -7.97
CA ARG A 285 0.31 11.90 -7.35
C ARG A 285 0.55 11.52 -5.89
N PRO A 286 1.76 11.71 -5.35
CA PRO A 286 2.02 11.56 -3.92
C PRO A 286 1.17 12.52 -3.07
N ILE A 287 0.53 12.03 -2.01
CA ILE A 287 -0.27 12.88 -1.10
C ILE A 287 0.57 13.96 -0.43
N LEU A 288 1.83 13.66 -0.07
CA LEU A 288 2.72 14.63 0.56
C LEU A 288 3.11 15.78 -0.37
N ASN A 289 3.05 15.59 -1.70
CA ASN A 289 3.27 16.69 -2.63
C ASN A 289 2.15 17.73 -2.54
N LEU A 290 0.90 17.30 -2.36
CA LEU A 290 -0.22 18.24 -2.15
C LEU A 290 -0.02 19.08 -0.88
N ILE A 291 0.49 18.45 0.18
CA ILE A 291 0.76 19.13 1.46
C ILE A 291 1.96 20.07 1.32
N GLY A 292 3.00 19.66 0.60
CA GLY A 292 4.20 20.47 0.33
C GLY A 292 3.91 21.72 -0.50
N LEU A 293 3.02 21.62 -1.50
CA LEU A 293 2.62 22.76 -2.35
C LEU A 293 1.91 23.88 -1.57
N GLN A 294 1.29 23.57 -0.42
CA GLN A 294 0.71 24.59 0.45
C GLN A 294 1.76 25.37 1.24
N LYS A 295 2.91 24.78 1.55
CA LYS A 295 3.99 25.48 2.25
C LYS A 295 4.75 26.46 1.34
N ALA A 296 4.66 26.27 0.02
CA ALA A 296 5.33 27.11 -0.97
C ALA A 296 4.52 28.35 -1.42
N LYS A 297 3.28 28.52 -0.92
CA LYS A 297 2.50 29.75 -1.11
C LYS A 297 2.38 30.52 0.21
N PRO A 298 3.35 31.40 0.54
CA PRO A 298 3.08 32.46 1.48
C PRO A 298 2.20 33.49 0.78
N GLY A 299 0.92 33.53 1.13
CA GLY A 299 0.01 34.59 0.72
C GLY A 299 -1.32 34.08 0.19
N THR A 300 -2.38 34.81 0.56
CA THR A 300 -3.79 34.72 0.15
C THR A 300 -4.62 33.63 0.86
N VAL A 301 -5.69 33.91 1.62
CA VAL A 301 -6.56 35.10 1.76
C VAL A 301 -7.28 35.03 3.13
N HIS A 302 -7.59 36.23 3.64
CA HIS A 302 -8.70 36.68 4.50
C HIS A 302 -9.80 35.68 4.89
#